data_AF-A0A532TM46-F1
#
_entry.id   AF-A0A532TM46-F1
#
_cell.length_a   1.000
_cell.length_b   1.000
_cell.length_c   1.000
_cell.angle_alpha   90.00
_cell.angle_beta   90.00
_cell.angle_gamma   90.00
#
_symmetry.space_group_name_H-M   'P 1'
#
loop_
_entity.id
_entity.type
_entity.pdbx_description
1 polymer ?
#
loop_
_entity_poly.entity_id
_entity_poly.type
_entity_poly.pdbx_seq_one_letter_code
_entity_poly.pdbx_strand_id
1 'polypeptide(L)'
;MCETLNDKCVGCGNCIEICPVDAVNLENEIAQIDNNWCIGCGVCVSKCSNDAIKIVLREDLRNKIPEKDFQILHEKILKSRN
;
A
#
# COMPACT_ATOMS: atom_id res chain seq x y z
N MET A 1 6.81 1.44 -1.94
CA MET A 1 5.57 1.19 -1.16
C MET A 1 5.24 2.44 -0.37
N CYS A 2 4.07 2.50 0.23
CA CYS A 2 3.72 3.57 1.15
C CYS A 2 3.93 3.11 2.59
N GLU A 3 4.32 4.02 3.48
CA GLU A 3 4.57 3.77 4.90
C GLU A 3 3.94 4.88 5.75
N THR A 4 3.34 4.51 6.88
CA THR A 4 2.70 5.45 7.82
C THR A 4 3.67 5.86 8.94
N LEU A 5 3.70 7.15 9.24
CA LEU A 5 4.32 7.74 10.41
C LEU A 5 3.28 7.84 11.53
N ASN A 6 3.37 6.93 12.51
CA ASN A 6 2.37 6.77 13.55
C ASN A 6 2.17 8.04 14.42
N ASP A 7 3.24 8.81 14.63
CA ASP A 7 3.23 10.05 15.41
C ASP A 7 2.46 11.21 14.75
N LYS A 8 2.23 11.11 13.43
CA LYS A 8 1.49 12.13 12.65
C LYS A 8 0.09 11.69 12.24
N CYS A 9 -0.17 10.38 12.28
CA CYS A 9 -1.46 9.84 11.88
C CYS A 9 -2.52 10.19 12.94
N VAL A 10 -3.67 10.67 12.47
CA VAL A 10 -4.81 11.05 13.32
C VAL A 10 -6.02 10.14 13.12
N GLY A 11 -5.84 8.98 12.48
CA GLY A 11 -6.91 7.99 12.30
C GLY A 11 -8.07 8.42 11.40
N CYS A 12 -7.91 9.45 10.55
CA CYS A 12 -9.03 10.03 9.80
C CYS A 12 -9.61 9.15 8.68
N GLY A 13 -8.95 8.04 8.31
CA GLY A 13 -9.48 7.08 7.32
C GLY A 13 -9.44 7.52 5.86
N ASN A 14 -9.16 8.78 5.52
CA ASN A 14 -9.12 9.28 4.12
C ASN A 14 -8.21 8.47 3.17
N CYS A 15 -7.15 7.86 3.71
CA CYS A 15 -6.22 7.04 2.94
C CYS A 15 -6.80 5.67 2.55
N ILE A 16 -7.79 5.16 3.30
CA ILE A 16 -8.52 3.93 3.01
C ILE A 16 -9.42 4.16 1.80
N GLU A 17 -10.24 5.21 1.83
CA GLU A 17 -11.23 5.50 0.78
C GLU A 17 -10.60 5.71 -0.61
N ILE A 18 -9.36 6.24 -0.65
CA ILE A 18 -8.68 6.56 -1.90
C ILE A 18 -7.76 5.44 -2.40
N CYS A 19 -7.56 4.37 -1.63
CA CYS A 19 -6.65 3.29 -2.03
C CYS A 19 -7.30 2.44 -3.14
N PRO A 20 -6.76 2.43 -4.37
CA PRO A 20 -7.40 1.73 -5.49
C PRO A 20 -7.29 0.20 -5.42
N VAL A 21 -6.54 -0.32 -4.44
CA VAL A 21 -6.23 -1.74 -4.29
C VAL A 21 -6.58 -2.28 -2.90
N ASP A 22 -7.22 -1.45 -2.07
CA ASP A 22 -7.64 -1.77 -0.70
C ASP A 22 -6.48 -2.22 0.21
N ALA A 23 -5.30 -1.63 0.03
CA ALA A 23 -4.09 -1.98 0.78
C ALA A 23 -3.93 -1.18 2.09
N VAL A 24 -4.96 -0.47 2.56
CA VAL A 24 -4.87 0.37 3.77
C VAL A 24 -6.03 0.03 4.69
N ASN A 25 -5.72 -0.19 5.97
CA ASN A 25 -6.70 -0.41 7.04
C ASN A 25 -6.38 0.48 8.24
N LEU A 26 -7.32 0.62 9.18
CA LEU A 26 -7.08 1.25 10.48
C LEU A 26 -6.90 0.16 11.53
N GLU A 27 -5.73 0.15 12.18
CA GLU A 27 -5.46 -0.70 13.34
C GLU A 27 -5.06 0.20 14.51
N ASN A 28 -5.76 0.09 15.64
CA ASN A 28 -5.54 0.93 16.81
C ASN A 28 -5.55 2.44 16.46
N GLU A 29 -6.50 2.86 15.63
CA GLU A 29 -6.65 4.26 15.16
C GLU A 29 -5.49 4.80 14.31
N ILE A 30 -4.58 3.93 13.86
CA ILE A 30 -3.46 4.28 12.98
C ILE A 30 -3.61 3.57 11.64
N ALA A 31 -3.36 4.29 10.55
CA ALA A 31 -3.40 3.73 9.21
C ALA A 31 -2.25 2.72 9.03
N GLN A 32 -2.58 1.45 8.81
CA GLN A 32 -1.64 0.39 8.47
C GLN A 32 -1.74 0.05 6.99
N ILE A 33 -0.58 -0.14 6.35
CA ILE A 33 -0.47 -0.37 4.92
C ILE A 33 -0.03 -1.82 4.71
N ASP A 34 -0.85 -2.58 3.98
CA ASP A 34 -0.50 -3.94 3.59
C ASP A 34 0.55 -3.89 2.47
N ASN A 35 1.78 -4.21 2.85
CA ASN A 35 2.92 -4.25 1.96
C ASN A 35 2.87 -5.41 0.95
N ASN A 36 1.94 -6.36 1.03
CA ASN A 36 1.75 -7.33 -0.06
C ASN A 36 0.93 -6.73 -1.21
N TRP A 37 0.00 -5.81 -0.89
CA TRP A 37 -0.93 -5.23 -1.86
C TRP A 37 -0.60 -3.82 -2.32
N CYS A 38 0.15 -3.05 -1.52
CA CYS A 38 0.46 -1.65 -1.81
C CYS A 38 1.30 -1.49 -3.10
N ILE A 39 0.67 -1.16 -4.22
CA ILE A 39 1.39 -0.96 -5.49
C ILE A 39 2.29 0.30 -5.53
N GLY A 40 2.33 1.10 -4.46
CA GLY A 40 3.19 2.28 -4.36
C GLY A 40 2.77 3.44 -5.26
N CYS A 41 1.48 3.56 -5.60
CA CYS A 41 0.96 4.61 -6.47
C CYS A 41 0.96 6.02 -5.84
N GLY A 42 1.05 6.14 -4.52
CA GLY A 42 1.20 7.42 -3.85
C GLY A 42 -0.07 8.24 -3.59
N VAL A 43 -1.24 7.79 -4.04
CA VAL A 43 -2.49 8.57 -3.88
C VAL A 43 -2.86 8.84 -2.42
N CYS A 44 -2.55 7.92 -1.51
CA CYS A 44 -2.74 8.11 -0.07
C CYS A 44 -1.81 9.17 0.53
N VAL A 45 -0.61 9.35 -0.04
CA VAL A 45 0.33 10.42 0.36
C VAL A 45 -0.27 11.76 0.01
N SER A 46 -0.71 11.95 -1.23
CA SER A 46 -1.31 13.21 -1.69
C SER A 46 -2.60 13.57 -0.93
N LYS A 47 -3.33 12.57 -0.40
CA LYS A 47 -4.58 12.78 0.33
C LYS A 47 -4.37 13.03 1.84
N CYS A 48 -3.21 12.69 2.39
CA CYS A 48 -2.97 12.82 3.82
C CYS A 48 -2.63 14.26 4.20
N SER A 49 -3.60 15.00 4.77
CA SER A 49 -3.41 16.39 5.21
C SER A 49 -2.38 16.58 6.34
N ASN A 50 -1.95 15.50 6.98
CA ASN A 50 -1.03 15.51 8.12
C ASN A 50 0.39 15.06 7.75
N ASP A 51 0.66 14.81 6.47
CA ASP A 51 1.93 14.25 5.97
C ASP A 51 2.36 12.97 6.73
N ALA A 52 1.36 12.19 7.14
CA ALA A 52 1.56 10.97 7.92
C ALA A 52 1.87 9.75 7.06
N ILE A 53 1.81 9.84 5.73
CA ILE A 53 2.14 8.71 4.83
C ILE A 53 3.22 9.17 3.85
N LYS A 54 4.20 8.31 3.59
CA LYS A 54 5.30 8.57 2.66
C LYS A 54 5.48 7.44 1.66
N ILE A 55 6.00 7.74 0.47
CA ILE A 55 6.51 6.72 -0.44
C ILE A 55 7.94 6.39 -0.04
N VAL A 56 8.21 5.10 0.13
CA VAL A 56 9.54 4.53 0.40
C VAL A 56 9.86 3.46 -0.63
N LEU A 57 11.15 3.17 -0.81
CA LEU A 57 11.60 2.12 -1.73
C LEU A 57 11.20 0.73 -1.21
N ARG A 58 10.73 -0.16 -2.10
CA ARG A 58 10.48 -1.57 -1.77
C ARG A 58 11.77 -2.35 -1.93
N GLU A 59 12.52 -2.51 -0.84
CA GLU A 59 13.77 -3.28 -0.85
C GLU A 59 13.53 -4.78 -1.08
N ASP A 60 12.41 -5.31 -0.60
CA ASP A 60 12.00 -6.71 -0.76
C ASP A 60 11.76 -7.12 -2.22
N LEU A 61 11.42 -6.17 -3.09
CA LEU A 61 11.22 -6.38 -4.53
C LEU A 61 12.36 -5.83 -5.40
N ARG A 62 13.44 -5.32 -4.80
CA ARG A 62 14.55 -4.76 -5.55
C ARG A 62 15.16 -5.82 -6.48
N ASN A 63 15.34 -5.46 -7.76
CA ASN A 63 15.84 -6.33 -8.82
C ASN A 63 14.98 -7.59 -9.11
N LYS A 64 13.78 -7.72 -8.53
CA LYS A 64 12.86 -8.81 -8.88
C LYS A 64 12.05 -8.41 -10.10
N ILE A 65 12.11 -9.23 -11.13
CA ILE A 65 11.33 -9.04 -12.36
C ILE A 65 10.06 -9.88 -12.25
N PRO A 66 8.87 -9.32 -12.52
CA PRO A 66 7.64 -10.09 -12.58
C PRO A 66 7.69 -11.20 -13.64
N GLU A 67 6.80 -12.18 -13.53
CA GLU A 67 6.60 -13.18 -14.56
C GLU A 67 6.31 -12.51 -15.91
N LYS A 68 6.98 -12.97 -16.97
CA LYS A 68 6.81 -12.40 -18.32
C LYS A 68 5.44 -12.74 -18.93
N ASP A 69 4.88 -13.88 -18.54
CA ASP A 69 3.57 -14.32 -18.99
C ASP A 69 2.48 -13.73 -18.09
N PHE A 70 1.58 -12.96 -18.70
CA PHE A 70 0.45 -12.33 -18.01
C PHE A 70 -0.48 -13.35 -17.34
N GLN A 71 -0.72 -14.51 -17.95
CA GLN A 71 -1.61 -15.53 -17.39
C GLN A 71 -1.04 -16.07 -16.07
N ILE A 72 0.26 -16.37 -16.07
CA ILE A 72 0.97 -16.86 -14.87
C ILE A 72 0.95 -15.79 -13.78
N LEU A 73 1.23 -14.53 -14.13
CA LEU A 73 1.21 -13.43 -13.15
C LEU A 73 -0.19 -13.24 -12.56
N HIS A 74 -1.22 -13.24 -13.41
CA HIS A 74 -2.61 -13.06 -13.00
C HIS A 74 -3.07 -14.17 -12.04
N GLU A 75 -2.80 -15.44 -12.37
CA GLU A 75 -3.13 -16.56 -11.49
C GLU A 75 -2.43 -16.48 -10.13
N LYS A 76 -1.14 -16.07 -10.11
CA LYS A 76 -0.40 -15.88 -8.86
C LYS A 76 -1.03 -14.82 -7.98
N ILE A 77 -1.42 -13.68 -8.56
CA ILE A 77 -2.07 -12.57 -7.84
C ILE A 77 -3.44 -13.01 -7.30
N LEU A 78 -4.24 -13.73 -8.10
CA LEU A 78 -5.55 -14.23 -7.65
C LEU A 78 -5.42 -15.23 -6.50
N LYS A 79 -4.41 -16.11 -6.52
CA LYS A 79 -4.14 -17.08 -5.45
C LYS A 79 -3.63 -16.43 -4.17
N SER A 80 -2.99 -15.27 -4.23
CA SER A 80 -2.45 -14.59 -3.05
C SER A 80 -3.46 -13.70 -2.32
N ARG A 81 -4.58 -13.32 -2.95
CA ARG A 81 -5.63 -12.46 -2.34
C ARG A 81 -6.74 -13.21 -1.62
N ASN A 82 -6.75 -14.54 -1.73
CA ASN A 82 -7.76 -15.44 -1.15
C ASN A 82 -7.22 -16.17 0.09
#